data_AF-A0A3R6FR42-F1
#
_entry.id   AF-A0A3R6FR42-F1
#
_cell.length_a   1.000
_cell.length_b   1.000
_cell.length_c   1.000
_cell.angle_alpha   90.00
_cell.angle_beta   90.00
_cell.angle_gamma   90.00
#
_symmetry.space_group_name_H-M   'P 1'
#
loop_
_entity.id
_entity.type
_entity.pdbx_description
1 polymer ?
#
loop_
_entity_poly.entity_id
_entity_poly.type
_entity_poly.pdbx_seq_one_letter_code
_entity_poly.pdbx_strand_id
1 'polypeptide(L)' 'MACRKISIDDRIEQQKLVVSKAKDRYEAELEQLNQLMKKRDELRNKELLQAIEHSNRSFEEIMDFLGTDDSQN' A
#
# COMPACT_ATOMS: atom_id res chain seq x y z
N MET A 1 -16.44 48.65 10.66
CA MET A 1 -15.63 47.68 9.89
C MET A 1 -16.58 46.84 9.07
N ALA A 2 -16.58 46.99 7.75
CA ALA A 2 -17.57 46.34 6.87
C ALA A 2 -17.29 44.83 6.80
N CYS A 3 -18.25 43.99 7.20
CA CYS A 3 -18.27 42.58 6.83
C CYS A 3 -18.18 42.49 5.30
N ARG A 4 -17.04 42.05 4.78
CA ARG A 4 -16.95 41.62 3.36
C ARG A 4 -17.92 40.46 3.21
N LYS A 5 -19.06 40.68 2.56
CA LYS A 5 -19.93 39.59 2.12
C LYS A 5 -19.09 38.75 1.16
N ILE A 6 -18.61 37.60 1.64
CA ILE A 6 -17.91 36.61 0.82
C ILE A 6 -18.87 36.25 -0.32
N SER A 7 -18.41 36.44 -1.55
CA SER A 7 -19.22 36.15 -2.73
C SER A 7 -19.37 34.63 -2.90
N ILE A 8 -20.35 34.19 -3.70
CA ILE A 8 -20.46 32.77 -4.04
C ILE A 8 -19.21 32.28 -4.77
N ASP A 9 -18.60 33.12 -5.61
CA ASP A 9 -17.36 32.80 -6.32
C ASP A 9 -16.20 32.55 -5.35
N ASP A 10 -16.05 33.38 -4.31
CA ASP A 10 -15.05 33.17 -3.26
C ASP A 10 -15.26 31.84 -2.52
N ARG A 11 -16.52 31.45 -2.27
CA ARG A 11 -16.85 30.17 -1.64
C ARG A 11 -16.54 28.99 -2.56
N ILE A 12 -16.76 29.14 -3.87
CA ILE A 12 -16.42 28.12 -4.87
C ILE A 12 -14.90 27.92 -4.89
N GLU A 13 -14.11 28.99 -4.92
CA GLU A 13 -12.64 28.89 -4.92
C GLU A 13 -12.10 28.28 -3.63
N GLN A 14 -12.65 28.66 -2.47
CA GLN A 14 -12.31 28.02 -1.20
C GLN A 14 -12.64 26.52 -1.21
N GLN A 15 -13.81 26.14 -1.76
CA GLN A 15 -14.20 24.74 -1.83
C GLN A 15 -13.30 23.94 -2.78
N LYS A 16 -12.89 24.51 -3.92
CA LYS A 16 -11.91 23.88 -4.82
C LYS A 16 -10.59 23.61 -4.10
N LEU A 17 -10.09 24.56 -3.31
CA LEU A 17 -8.87 24.38 -2.53
C LEU A 17 -9.01 23.26 -1.49
N VAL A 18 -10.16 23.19 -0.81
CA VAL A 18 -10.45 22.11 0.15
C VAL A 18 -10.47 20.76 -0.55
N VAL A 19 -11.12 20.66 -1.72
CA VAL A 19 -11.16 19.43 -2.52
C VAL A 19 -9.76 19.02 -2.98
N SER A 20 -8.96 19.96 -3.46
CA SER A 20 -7.56 19.70 -3.84
C SER A 20 -6.77 19.14 -2.67
N LYS A 21 -6.83 19.81 -1.51
CA LYS A 21 -6.11 19.37 -0.30
C LYS A 21 -6.60 18.00 0.20
N ALA A 22 -7.88 17.70 0.07
CA ALA A 22 -8.43 16.40 0.42
C ALA A 22 -7.91 15.31 -0.53
N LYS A 23 -7.79 15.61 -1.82
CA LYS A 23 -7.20 14.70 -2.81
C LYS A 23 -5.72 14.45 -2.50
N ASP A 24 -4.92 15.49 -2.25
CA ASP A 24 -3.50 15.34 -1.91
C ASP A 24 -3.32 14.46 -0.65
N ARG A 25 -4.20 14.63 0.35
CA ARG A 25 -4.22 13.78 1.55
C ARG A 25 -4.56 12.34 1.22
N TYR A 26 -5.60 12.11 0.42
CA TYR A 26 -5.98 10.77 0.01
C TYR A 26 -4.85 10.05 -0.73
N GLU A 27 -4.18 10.75 -1.65
CA GLU A 27 -3.03 10.20 -2.39
C GLU A 27 -1.86 9.85 -1.45
N ALA A 28 -1.55 10.71 -0.47
CA ALA A 28 -0.52 10.44 0.53
C ALA A 28 -0.85 9.23 1.43
N GLU A 29 -2.09 9.12 1.90
CA GLU A 29 -2.54 7.97 2.71
C GLU A 29 -2.54 6.67 1.89
N LEU A 30 -2.90 6.75 0.60
CA LEU A 30 -2.85 5.60 -0.32
C LEU A 30 -1.40 5.14 -0.56
N GLU A 31 -0.46 6.07 -0.70
CA GLU A 31 0.96 5.73 -0.80
C GLU A 31 1.46 5.05 0.48
N GLN A 32 1.11 5.58 1.65
CA GLN A 32 1.48 4.95 2.93
C GLN A 32 0.91 3.54 3.06
N LEU A 33 -0.35 3.32 2.66
CA LEU A 33 -0.96 2.00 2.64
C LEU A 33 -0.17 1.02 1.75
N ASN A 34 0.18 1.45 0.53
CA ASN A 34 0.98 0.63 -0.38
C ASN A 34 2.36 0.30 0.18
N GLN A 35 3.02 1.27 0.82
CA GLN A 35 4.30 1.05 1.49
C GLN A 35 4.19 0.04 2.63
N LEU A 36 3.13 0.11 3.44
CA LEU A 36 2.88 -0.85 4.52
C LEU A 36 2.61 -2.26 3.99
N MET A 37 1.82 -2.39 2.92
CA MET A 37 1.58 -3.67 2.26
C MET A 37 2.88 -4.28 1.74
N LYS A 38 3.69 -3.47 1.03
CA LYS A 38 4.99 -3.90 0.53
C LYS A 38 5.92 -4.35 1.66
N LYS A 39 5.99 -3.58 2.75
CA LYS A 39 6.81 -3.92 3.92
C LYS A 39 6.36 -5.22 4.59
N ARG A 40 5.04 -5.45 4.71
CA ARG A 40 4.48 -6.72 5.20
C ARG A 40 4.95 -7.89 4.35
N ASP A 41 4.87 -7.75 3.03
CA ASP A 41 5.24 -8.82 2.10
C ASP A 41 6.74 -9.08 2.11
N GLU A 42 7.56 -8.03 2.18
CA GLU A 42 9.01 -8.16 2.36
C GLU A 42 9.39 -8.85 3.68
N LEU A 43 8.69 -8.55 4.78
CA LEU A 43 8.91 -9.22 6.07
C LEU A 43 8.55 -10.71 6.00
N ARG A 44 7.39 -11.04 5.44
CA ARG A 44 6.97 -12.44 5.26
C ARG A 44 7.94 -13.22 4.37
N ASN A 45 8.43 -12.61 3.30
CA ASN A 45 9.43 -13.23 2.42
C ASN A 45 10.75 -13.48 3.16
N LYS A 46 11.20 -12.54 3.98
CA LYS A 46 12.42 -12.71 4.80
C LYS A 46 12.24 -13.82 5.84
N GLU A 47 11.11 -13.84 6.54
CA GLU A 47 10.79 -14.88 7.51
C GLU A 47 10.74 -16.26 6.86
N LEU A 48 10.14 -16.37 5.67
CA LEU A 48 10.10 -17.61 4.90
C LEU A 48 11.51 -18.08 4.53
N LEU A 49 12.36 -17.18 4.00
CA LEU A 49 13.74 -17.52 3.64
C LEU A 49 14.57 -17.94 4.85
N GLN A 50 14.41 -17.26 5.99
CA GLN A 50 15.07 -17.65 7.24
C GLN A 50 14.59 -19.02 7.73
N ALA A 51 13.28 -19.29 7.68
CA ALA A 51 12.74 -20.59 8.03
C ALA A 51 13.29 -21.70 7.13
N ILE A 52 13.44 -21.43 5.83
CA ILE A 52 14.07 -22.35 4.86
C ILE A 52 15.53 -22.60 5.24
N GLU A 53 16.31 -21.56 5.49
CA GLU A 53 17.72 -21.65 5.90
C GLU A 53 17.89 -22.51 7.16
N HIS A 54 16.98 -22.38 8.12
CA HIS A 54 16.97 -23.17 9.36
C HIS A 54 16.36 -24.57 9.23
N SER A 55 15.65 -24.88 8.14
CA SER A 55 14.86 -26.11 8.01
C SER A 55 15.68 -27.37 7.73
N ASN A 56 16.99 -27.24 7.45
CA ASN A 56 17.87 -28.33 6.95
C ASN A 56 17.30 -29.07 5.71
N ARG A 57 16.31 -28.48 5.02
CA ARG A 57 15.72 -29.03 3.80
C ARG A 57 16.56 -28.63 2.60
N SER A 58 16.70 -29.53 1.65
CA SER A 58 17.34 -29.20 0.38
C SER A 58 16.42 -28.32 -0.47
N PHE A 59 17.02 -27.58 -1.42
CA PHE A 59 16.25 -26.82 -2.39
C PHE A 59 15.28 -27.69 -3.18
N GLU A 60 15.71 -28.89 -3.60
CA GLU A 60 14.88 -29.87 -4.31
C GLU A 60 13.69 -30.32 -3.46
N GLU A 61 13.90 -30.66 -2.17
CA GLU A 61 12.81 -31.04 -1.26
C GLU A 61 11.78 -29.91 -1.07
N ILE A 62 12.25 -28.66 -1.03
CA ILE A 62 11.37 -27.48 -0.90
C ILE A 62 10.60 -27.25 -2.20
N MET A 63 11.23 -27.38 -3.36
CA MET A 63 10.56 -27.22 -4.65
C MET A 63 9.55 -28.33 -4.93
N ASP A 64 9.89 -29.58 -4.59
CA ASP A 64 8.98 -30.72 -4.64
C ASP A 64 7.79 -30.51 -3.69
N PHE A 65 8.02 -29.98 -2.47
CA PHE A 65 6.95 -29.66 -1.52
C PHE A 65 6.05 -28.52 -1.99
N LEU A 66 6.64 -27.46 -2.54
CA LEU A 66 5.89 -26.32 -3.08
C LEU A 66 5.11 -26.68 -4.35
N GLY A 67 5.39 -27.87 -4.92
CA GLY A 67 4.65 -28.41 -6.04
C GLY A 67 4.73 -27.46 -7.22
N THR A 68 5.84 -27.45 -7.94
CA THR A 68 5.79 -27.16 -9.38
C THR A 68 5.04 -28.29 -10.11
N ASP A 69 3.82 -28.55 -9.68
CA ASP A 69 2.82 -29.29 -10.42
C ASP A 69 1.81 -28.22 -10.87
N ASP A 70 2.18 -27.51 -11.94
CA ASP A 70 1.26 -26.74 -12.79
C ASP A 70 0.28 -27.70 -13.51
N SER A 71 -0.34 -28.62 -12.76
CA SER A 71 -1.37 -29.51 -13.23
C SER A 71 -2.52 -29.50 -12.24
N GLN A 72 -3.68 -29.06 -12.75
CA GLN A 72 -5.02 -29.19 -12.14
C GLN A 72 -5.46 -28.04 -11.22
N ASN A 73 -5.82 -26.87 -11.80
CA ASN A 73 -7.21 -26.54 -12.16
C ASN A 73 -7.31 -25.11 -12.75
#